data_AF-A0A0G0W229-F1
#
_entry.id   AF-A0A0G0W229-F1
#
_cell.length_a   1.000
_cell.length_b   1.000
_cell.length_c   1.000
_cell.angle_alpha   90.00
_cell.angle_beta   90.00
_cell.angle_gamma   90.00
#
_symmetry.space_group_name_H-M   'P 1'
#
loop_
_entity.id
_entity.type
_entity.pdbx_description
1 polymer ?
#
loop_
_entity_poly.entity_id
_entity_poly.type
_entity_poly.pdbx_seq_one_letter_code
_entity_poly.pdbx_strand_id
1 'polypeptide(L)'
;MENINRITKIIKILFFFAVTLLIFYLIFRKIDYFSVKEVFLNAKWYYLVLAILVILLAPVLSAKRWQTILKSMDYHISFRDSFKIIMAAFPASAVTPAKVGDLIRAHYLKDKVPVTQTMGAVVTERFIDIFVLASYSFAGAAFLKNELIMGISLFIIFLTPLSFLVMSLSLLIRFTRSL
;
A
#
# COMPACT_ATOMS: atom_id res chain seq x y z
N MET A 1 2.49 22.86 -28.14
CA MET A 1 2.94 21.71 -27.30
C MET A 1 1.83 21.21 -26.36
N GLU A 2 0.95 22.07 -25.84
CA GLU A 2 -0.14 21.66 -24.92
C GLU A 2 -1.15 20.65 -25.53
N ASN A 3 -1.56 20.83 -26.79
CA ASN A 3 -2.51 19.92 -27.45
C ASN A 3 -1.97 18.49 -27.66
N ILE A 4 -0.67 18.33 -27.94
CA ILE A 4 -0.04 17.01 -28.13
C ILE A 4 -0.06 16.23 -26.79
N ASN A 5 0.19 16.89 -25.67
CA ASN A 5 0.12 16.28 -24.34
C ASN A 5 -1.31 15.89 -23.94
N ARG A 6 -2.33 16.65 -24.36
CA ARG A 6 -3.74 16.28 -24.13
C ARG A 6 -4.13 15.02 -24.92
N ILE A 7 -3.77 14.95 -26.21
CA ILE A 7 -4.10 13.80 -27.07
C ILE A 7 -3.46 12.51 -26.56
N THR A 8 -2.16 12.55 -26.21
CA THR A 8 -1.46 11.37 -25.66
C THR A 8 -2.05 10.91 -24.33
N LYS A 9 -2.52 11.82 -23.47
CA LYS A 9 -3.22 11.48 -22.22
C LYS A 9 -4.55 10.79 -22.48
N ILE A 10 -5.36 11.29 -23.43
CA ILE A 10 -6.65 10.68 -23.82
C ILE A 10 -6.44 9.29 -24.40
N ILE A 11 -5.46 9.11 -25.30
CA ILE A 11 -5.12 7.81 -25.87
C ILE A 11 -4.73 6.81 -24.78
N LYS A 12 -3.91 7.22 -23.79
CA LYS A 12 -3.56 6.36 -22.65
C LYS A 12 -4.79 5.95 -21.84
N ILE A 13 -5.70 6.89 -21.54
CA ILE A 13 -6.93 6.59 -20.79
C ILE A 13 -7.79 5.59 -21.56
N LEU A 14 -8.02 5.82 -22.86
CA LEU A 14 -8.80 4.92 -23.70
C LEU A 14 -8.16 3.53 -23.81
N PHE A 15 -6.84 3.47 -23.92
CA PHE A 15 -6.10 2.21 -23.94
C PHE A 15 -6.30 1.42 -22.64
N PHE A 16 -6.09 2.03 -21.46
CA PHE A 16 -6.31 1.35 -20.17
C PHE A 16 -7.77 0.94 -19.97
N PHE A 17 -8.71 1.76 -20.44
CA PHE A 17 -10.14 1.43 -20.37
C PHE A 17 -10.47 0.22 -21.27
N ALA A 18 -9.99 0.21 -22.51
CA ALA A 18 -10.17 -0.91 -23.43
C ALA A 18 -9.54 -2.21 -22.91
N VAL A 19 -8.34 -2.14 -22.33
CA VAL A 19 -7.69 -3.29 -21.69
C VAL A 19 -8.52 -3.80 -20.51
N THR A 20 -9.05 -2.90 -19.68
CA THR A 20 -9.91 -3.28 -18.55
C THR A 20 -11.17 -3.99 -19.02
N LEU A 21 -11.85 -3.46 -20.05
CA LEU A 21 -13.02 -4.08 -20.65
C LEU A 21 -12.70 -5.43 -21.29
N LEU A 22 -11.55 -5.55 -21.97
CA LEU A 22 -11.09 -6.81 -22.55
C LEU A 22 -10.87 -7.87 -21.47
N ILE A 23 -10.19 -7.53 -20.37
CA ILE A 23 -9.95 -8.43 -19.25
C ILE A 23 -11.29 -8.86 -18.62
N PHE A 24 -12.21 -7.93 -18.37
CA PHE A 24 -13.54 -8.26 -17.86
C PHE A 24 -14.32 -9.16 -18.80
N TYR A 25 -14.31 -8.88 -20.10
CA TYR A 25 -14.94 -9.73 -21.10
C TYR A 25 -14.36 -11.15 -21.09
N LEU A 26 -13.03 -11.29 -21.01
CA LEU A 26 -12.37 -12.60 -20.93
C LEU A 26 -12.74 -13.35 -19.64
N ILE A 27 -12.86 -12.65 -18.51
CA ILE A 27 -13.28 -13.22 -17.22
C ILE A 27 -14.74 -13.67 -17.30
N PHE A 28 -15.66 -12.78 -17.70
CA PHE A 28 -17.09 -13.09 -17.77
C PHE A 28 -17.40 -14.19 -18.78
N ARG A 29 -16.63 -14.32 -19.87
CA ARG A 29 -16.79 -15.42 -20.82
C ARG A 29 -16.46 -16.79 -20.20
N LYS A 30 -15.56 -16.85 -19.21
CA LYS A 30 -15.18 -18.10 -18.53
C LYS A 30 -16.07 -18.45 -17.35
N ILE A 31 -16.87 -17.50 -16.85
CA ILE A 31 -17.67 -17.66 -15.64
C ILE A 31 -19.11 -17.97 -16.02
N ASP A 32 -19.63 -19.10 -15.55
CA ASP A 32 -21.07 -19.39 -15.61
C ASP A 32 -21.80 -18.58 -14.52
N TYR A 33 -22.76 -17.77 -14.93
CA TYR A 33 -23.60 -16.96 -14.03
C TYR A 33 -24.36 -17.83 -13.03
N PHE A 34 -24.78 -19.04 -13.40
CA PHE A 34 -25.49 -19.95 -12.49
C PHE A 34 -24.60 -20.38 -11.33
N SER A 35 -23.35 -20.77 -11.63
CA SER A 35 -22.35 -21.15 -10.64
C SER A 35 -22.05 -20.01 -9.66
N VAL A 36 -21.97 -18.76 -10.13
CA VAL A 36 -21.76 -17.61 -9.24
C VAL A 36 -22.92 -17.44 -8.26
N LYS A 37 -24.16 -17.51 -8.76
CA LYS A 37 -25.37 -17.38 -7.92
C LYS A 37 -25.42 -18.48 -6.86
N GLU A 38 -25.08 -19.71 -7.23
CA GLU A 38 -25.04 -20.84 -6.29
C GLU A 38 -23.96 -20.65 -5.22
N VAL A 39 -22.78 -20.15 -5.58
CA VAL A 39 -21.72 -19.81 -4.61
C VAL A 39 -22.19 -18.73 -3.64
N PHE A 40 -22.88 -17.69 -4.10
CA PHE A 40 -23.42 -16.64 -3.22
C PHE A 40 -24.48 -17.17 -2.24
N LEU A 41 -25.36 -18.07 -2.68
CA LEU A 41 -26.41 -18.66 -1.83
C LEU A 41 -25.84 -19.64 -0.80
N ASN A 42 -24.79 -20.38 -1.16
CA ASN A 42 -24.13 -21.35 -0.28
C ASN A 42 -22.95 -20.76 0.50
N ALA A 43 -22.62 -19.49 0.31
CA ALA A 43 -21.54 -18.83 1.01
C ALA A 43 -21.83 -18.81 2.52
N LYS A 44 -20.90 -19.35 3.29
CA LYS A 44 -21.06 -19.41 4.75
C LYS A 44 -20.90 -18.01 5.34
N TRP A 45 -21.97 -17.49 5.92
CA TRP A 45 -22.07 -16.13 6.45
C TRP A 45 -20.95 -15.75 7.44
N TYR A 46 -20.42 -16.71 8.22
CA TYR A 46 -19.35 -16.45 9.17
C TYR A 46 -18.04 -15.97 8.51
N TYR A 47 -17.74 -16.39 7.28
CA TYR A 47 -16.58 -15.88 6.55
C TYR A 47 -16.77 -14.41 6.16
N LEU A 48 -18.00 -14.00 5.84
CA LEU A 48 -18.31 -12.59 5.57
C LEU A 48 -18.14 -11.74 6.83
N VAL A 49 -18.64 -12.22 7.97
CA VAL A 49 -18.46 -11.53 9.26
C VAL A 49 -16.97 -11.39 9.60
N LEU A 50 -16.20 -12.47 9.46
CA LEU A 50 -14.74 -12.43 9.66
C LEU A 50 -14.06 -11.42 8.73
N ALA A 51 -14.41 -11.40 7.44
CA ALA A 51 -13.87 -10.44 6.48
C ALA A 51 -14.19 -8.99 6.87
N ILE A 52 -15.43 -8.71 7.28
CA ILE A 52 -15.85 -7.39 7.76
C ILE A 52 -15.04 -6.99 9.00
N LEU A 53 -14.89 -7.88 9.98
CA LEU A 53 -14.11 -7.61 11.18
C LEU A 53 -12.65 -7.28 10.84
N VAL A 54 -12.03 -8.06 9.95
CA VAL A 54 -10.64 -7.80 9.49
C VAL A 54 -10.54 -6.44 8.80
N ILE A 55 -11.50 -6.09 7.94
CA ILE A 55 -11.54 -4.80 7.25
C ILE A 55 -11.67 -3.64 8.24
N LEU A 56 -12.51 -3.77 9.27
CA LEU A 56 -12.69 -2.74 10.30
C LEU A 56 -11.48 -2.59 11.22
N LEU A 57 -10.76 -3.69 11.47
CA LEU A 57 -9.54 -3.68 12.28
C LEU A 57 -8.35 -3.07 11.53
N ALA A 58 -8.29 -3.20 10.21
CA ALA A 58 -7.18 -2.68 9.41
C ALA A 58 -6.87 -1.19 9.64
N PRO A 59 -7.82 -0.24 9.58
CA PRO A 59 -7.53 1.18 9.85
C PRO A 59 -7.16 1.46 11.31
N VAL A 60 -7.71 0.69 12.27
CA VAL A 60 -7.37 0.80 13.70
C VAL A 60 -5.91 0.45 13.94
N LEU A 61 -5.47 -0.69 13.42
CA LEU A 61 -4.07 -1.14 13.50
C LEU A 61 -3.15 -0.17 12.74
N SER A 62 -3.58 0.31 11.57
CA SER A 62 -2.83 1.29 10.79
C SER A 62 -2.62 2.60 11.56
N ALA A 63 -3.64 3.09 12.27
CA ALA A 63 -3.55 4.29 13.10
C ALA A 63 -2.60 4.13 14.28
N LYS A 64 -2.62 2.97 14.94
CA LYS A 64 -1.69 2.65 16.02
C LYS A 64 -0.25 2.55 15.52
N ARG A 65 -0.05 1.89 14.38
CA ARG A 65 1.25 1.80 13.71
C ARG A 65 1.79 3.18 13.38
N TRP A 66 0.98 4.01 12.73
CA TRP A 66 1.36 5.37 12.36
C TRP A 66 1.74 6.23 13.58
N GLN A 67 0.93 6.15 14.64
CA GLN A 67 1.22 6.82 15.92
C GLN A 67 2.56 6.35 16.51
N THR A 68 2.87 5.06 16.43
CA THR A 68 4.12 4.49 16.94
C THR A 68 5.34 5.00 16.17
N ILE A 69 5.24 5.09 14.83
CA ILE A 69 6.31 5.63 13.98
C ILE A 69 6.57 7.10 14.27
N LEU A 70 5.52 7.91 14.43
CA LEU A 70 5.66 9.32 14.80
C LEU A 70 6.29 9.48 16.19
N LYS A 71 5.87 8.63 17.14
CA LYS A 71 6.42 8.63 18.50
C LYS A 71 7.92 8.28 18.53
N SER A 72 8.39 7.37 17.66
CA SER A 72 9.83 7.08 17.57
C SER A 72 10.67 8.22 16.99
N MET A 73 10.03 9.24 16.43
CA MET A 73 10.66 10.48 15.98
C MET A 73 10.38 11.65 16.95
N ASP A 74 9.97 11.34 18.19
CA ASP A 74 9.57 12.30 19.23
C ASP A 74 8.29 13.13 18.95
N TYR A 75 7.53 12.78 17.91
CA TYR A 75 6.22 13.42 17.64
C TYR A 75 5.08 12.66 18.29
N HIS A 76 4.41 13.35 19.21
CA HIS A 76 3.32 12.79 19.99
C HIS A 76 1.98 13.26 19.42
N ILE A 77 1.22 12.33 18.85
CA ILE A 77 -0.17 12.57 18.43
C ILE A 77 -1.12 11.63 19.18
N SER A 78 -2.35 12.08 19.41
CA SER A 78 -3.38 11.23 20.02
C SER A 78 -3.77 10.11 19.06
N PHE A 79 -4.17 8.95 19.59
CA PHE A 79 -4.66 7.84 18.76
C PHE A 79 -5.88 8.26 17.92
N ARG A 80 -6.75 9.08 18.50
CA ARG A 80 -7.95 9.61 17.83
C ARG A 80 -7.59 10.47 16.62
N ASP A 81 -6.59 11.33 16.74
CA ASP A 81 -6.13 12.16 15.61
C ASP A 81 -5.45 11.31 14.55
N SER A 82 -4.60 10.35 14.95
CA SER A 82 -4.01 9.38 14.03
C SER A 82 -5.09 8.62 13.26
N PHE A 83 -6.13 8.14 13.94
CA PHE A 83 -7.23 7.41 13.34
C PHE A 83 -8.02 8.27 12.34
N LYS A 84 -8.32 9.53 12.67
CA LYS A 84 -8.98 10.46 11.73
C LYS A 84 -8.14 10.67 10.47
N ILE A 85 -6.83 10.86 10.62
CA ILE A 85 -5.91 11.05 9.49
C ILE A 85 -5.89 9.80 8.60
N ILE A 86 -5.78 8.61 9.20
CA ILE A 86 -5.83 7.34 8.46
C ILE A 86 -7.15 7.16 7.73
N MET A 87 -8.28 7.41 8.38
CA MET A 87 -9.59 7.30 7.76
C MET A 87 -9.78 8.28 6.60
N ALA A 88 -9.24 9.51 6.70
CA ALA A 88 -9.25 10.48 5.61
C ALA A 88 -8.35 10.05 4.43
N ALA A 89 -7.19 9.46 4.73
CA ALA A 89 -6.23 8.99 3.73
C ALA A 89 -6.65 7.68 3.05
N PHE A 90 -7.40 6.82 3.74
CA PHE A 90 -7.66 5.44 3.33
C PHE A 90 -8.36 5.31 1.95
N PRO A 91 -9.48 6.03 1.68
CA PRO A 91 -10.13 5.96 0.36
C PRO A 91 -9.23 6.48 -0.76
N ALA A 92 -8.49 7.56 -0.51
CA ALA A 92 -7.56 8.13 -1.47
C ALA A 92 -6.45 7.13 -1.82
N SER A 93 -5.86 6.47 -0.82
CA SER A 93 -4.85 5.43 -1.03
C SER A 93 -5.40 4.18 -1.73
N ALA A 94 -6.69 3.86 -1.58
CA ALA A 94 -7.32 2.71 -2.22
C ALA A 94 -7.65 2.95 -3.71
N VAL A 95 -8.06 4.17 -4.06
CA VAL A 95 -8.53 4.50 -5.42
C VAL A 95 -7.41 5.05 -6.31
N THR A 96 -6.43 5.74 -5.74
CA THR A 96 -5.42 6.44 -6.55
C THR A 96 -4.17 5.59 -6.83
N PRO A 97 -3.70 5.55 -8.09
CA PRO A 97 -2.37 5.05 -8.38
C PRO A 97 -1.35 5.99 -7.72
N ALA A 98 -0.26 5.43 -7.17
CA ALA A 98 0.78 6.12 -6.40
C ALA A 98 0.43 6.55 -4.96
N LYS A 99 -0.65 6.01 -4.36
CA LYS A 99 -0.99 6.18 -2.93
C LYS A 99 -1.05 7.66 -2.48
N VAL A 100 -1.84 8.48 -3.18
CA VAL A 100 -2.04 9.92 -2.87
C VAL A 100 -2.48 10.15 -1.42
N GLY A 101 -3.10 9.18 -0.76
CA GLY A 101 -3.45 9.30 0.65
C GLY A 101 -2.25 9.52 1.59
N ASP A 102 -1.02 9.18 1.18
CA ASP A 102 0.18 9.51 1.95
C ASP A 102 0.43 11.04 1.98
N LEU A 103 0.08 11.77 0.91
CA LEU A 103 0.12 13.23 0.88
C LEU A 103 -0.92 13.85 1.82
N ILE A 104 -2.09 13.20 1.97
CA ILE A 104 -3.11 13.63 2.93
C ILE A 104 -2.55 13.57 4.35
N ARG A 105 -1.82 12.51 4.71
CA ARG A 105 -1.17 12.39 6.03
C ARG A 105 -0.17 13.52 6.26
N ALA A 106 0.69 13.79 5.27
CA ALA A 106 1.67 14.87 5.34
C ALA A 106 1.01 16.25 5.46
N HIS A 107 -0.06 16.49 4.72
CA HIS A 107 -0.78 17.77 4.77
C HIS A 107 -1.44 18.00 6.14
N TYR A 108 -2.08 16.98 6.71
CA TYR A 108 -2.72 17.08 8.03
C TYR A 108 -1.72 17.27 9.19
N LEU A 109 -0.48 16.80 9.02
CA LEU A 109 0.56 16.89 10.05
C LEU A 109 1.53 18.04 9.84
N LYS A 110 1.45 18.80 8.74
CA LYS A 110 2.43 19.82 8.35
C LYS A 110 2.78 20.84 9.45
N ASP A 111 1.80 21.19 10.30
CA ASP A 111 1.95 22.18 11.36
C ASP A 111 2.51 21.57 12.66
N LYS A 112 2.57 20.24 12.75
CA LYS A 112 3.03 19.49 13.93
C LYS A 112 4.33 18.71 13.67
N VAL A 113 4.53 18.26 12.44
CA VAL A 113 5.64 17.40 12.01
C VAL A 113 6.17 17.95 10.69
N PRO A 114 7.49 18.17 10.55
CA PRO A 114 8.08 18.57 9.27
C PRO A 114 7.70 17.59 8.17
N VAL A 115 7.35 18.12 6.99
CA VAL A 115 6.93 17.30 5.84
C VAL A 115 7.99 16.26 5.48
N THR A 116 9.28 16.63 5.54
CA THR A 116 10.40 15.72 5.28
C THR A 116 10.39 14.48 6.19
N GLN A 117 10.08 14.67 7.47
CA GLN A 117 10.04 13.58 8.45
C GLN A 117 8.78 12.74 8.29
N THR A 118 7.64 13.37 7.98
CA THR A 118 6.41 12.63 7.65
C THR A 118 6.59 11.77 6.40
N MET A 119 7.25 12.28 5.36
CA MET A 119 7.57 11.52 4.15
C MET A 119 8.56 10.40 4.44
N GLY A 120 9.57 10.64 5.29
CA GLY A 120 10.48 9.60 5.76
C GLY A 120 9.74 8.46 6.47
N ALA A 121 8.82 8.78 7.38
CA ALA A 121 7.97 7.81 8.06
C ALA A 121 7.11 6.98 7.09
N VAL A 122 6.51 7.60 6.07
CA VAL A 122 5.77 6.88 5.02
C VAL A 122 6.68 5.89 4.30
N VAL A 123 7.89 6.32 3.91
CA VAL A 123 8.83 5.45 3.21
C VAL A 123 9.28 4.29 4.09
N THR A 124 9.63 4.56 5.35
CA THR A 124 9.95 3.52 6.34
C THR A 124 8.81 2.52 6.50
N GLU A 125 7.56 2.99 6.55
CA GLU A 125 6.37 2.12 6.58
C GLU A 125 6.32 1.18 5.36
N ARG A 126 6.70 1.66 4.16
CA ARG A 126 6.73 0.82 2.95
C ARG A 126 7.83 -0.22 2.97
N PHE A 127 9.01 0.11 3.47
CA PHE A 127 10.08 -0.87 3.64
C PHE A 127 9.67 -1.98 4.60
N ILE A 128 9.03 -1.62 5.71
CA ILE A 128 8.48 -2.59 6.66
C ILE A 128 7.38 -3.44 5.98
N ASP A 129 6.46 -2.82 5.24
CA ASP A 129 5.40 -3.54 4.52
C ASP A 129 6.00 -4.57 3.54
N ILE A 130 7.00 -4.19 2.74
CA ILE A 130 7.65 -5.10 1.76
C ILE A 130 8.40 -6.22 2.49
N PHE A 131 9.15 -5.90 3.55
CA PHE A 131 9.88 -6.88 4.32
C PHE A 131 8.95 -7.92 4.96
N VAL A 132 7.84 -7.48 5.55
CA VAL A 132 6.84 -8.35 6.17
C VAL A 132 6.15 -9.20 5.10
N LEU A 133 5.74 -8.62 3.97
CA LEU A 133 5.14 -9.37 2.86
C LEU A 133 6.10 -10.42 2.30
N ALA A 134 7.38 -10.08 2.12
CA ALA A 134 8.40 -11.04 1.68
C ALA A 134 8.60 -12.16 2.70
N SER A 135 8.55 -11.85 3.99
CA SER A 135 8.63 -12.85 5.07
C SER A 135 7.44 -13.81 5.07
N TYR A 136 6.21 -13.29 4.89
CA TYR A 136 5.01 -14.14 4.74
C TYR A 136 5.06 -14.98 3.46
N SER A 137 5.53 -14.40 2.35
CA SER A 137 5.74 -15.11 1.09
C SER A 137 6.74 -16.25 1.25
N PHE A 138 7.85 -16.02 1.97
CA PHE A 138 8.82 -17.06 2.30
C PHE A 138 8.18 -18.18 3.13
N ALA A 139 7.45 -17.84 4.20
CA ALA A 139 6.80 -18.84 5.05
C ALA A 139 5.79 -19.70 4.27
N GLY A 140 4.98 -19.08 3.40
CA GLY A 140 4.06 -19.79 2.52
C GLY A 140 4.79 -20.66 1.49
N ALA A 141 5.86 -20.15 0.89
CA ALA A 141 6.67 -20.90 -0.07
C ALA A 141 7.38 -22.10 0.57
N ALA A 142 7.89 -21.96 1.79
CA ALA A 142 8.49 -23.04 2.56
C ALA A 142 7.46 -24.13 2.89
N PHE A 143 6.24 -23.73 3.29
CA PHE A 143 5.14 -24.67 3.54
C PHE A 143 4.74 -25.46 2.28
N LEU A 144 4.69 -24.79 1.13
CA LEU A 144 4.39 -25.41 -0.17
C LEU A 144 5.60 -26.09 -0.83
N LYS A 145 6.79 -26.05 -0.19
CA LYS A 145 8.07 -26.52 -0.73
C LYS A 145 8.38 -25.97 -2.13
N ASN A 146 7.98 -24.72 -2.41
CA ASN A 146 8.25 -24.07 -3.69
C ASN A 146 9.59 -23.33 -3.64
N GLU A 147 10.63 -23.96 -4.18
CA GLU A 147 12.01 -23.45 -4.12
C GLU A 147 12.19 -22.11 -4.83
N LEU A 148 11.49 -21.89 -5.95
CA LEU A 148 11.58 -20.63 -6.71
C LEU A 148 11.05 -19.45 -5.89
N ILE A 149 9.84 -19.57 -5.34
CA ILE A 149 9.24 -18.49 -4.54
C ILE A 149 10.04 -18.27 -3.25
N MET A 150 10.57 -19.35 -2.66
CA MET A 150 11.44 -19.27 -1.50
C MET A 150 12.72 -18.47 -1.80
N GLY A 151 13.40 -18.76 -2.92
CA GLY A 151 14.58 -18.03 -3.37
C GLY A 151 14.29 -16.55 -3.66
N ILE A 152 13.20 -16.25 -4.37
CA ILE A 152 12.76 -14.86 -4.64
C ILE A 152 12.47 -14.11 -3.34
N SER A 153 11.76 -14.75 -2.41
CA SER A 153 11.38 -14.13 -1.13
C SER A 153 12.63 -13.82 -0.29
N LEU A 154 13.59 -14.75 -0.21
CA LEU A 154 14.87 -14.52 0.46
C LEU A 154 15.64 -13.36 -0.19
N PHE A 155 15.74 -13.34 -1.52
CA PHE A 155 16.42 -12.25 -2.22
C PHE A 155 15.81 -10.88 -1.87
N ILE A 156 14.48 -10.76 -1.84
CA ILE A 156 13.79 -9.52 -1.46
C ILE A 156 14.06 -9.17 0.01
N ILE A 157 14.03 -10.15 0.92
CA ILE A 157 14.34 -9.95 2.36
C ILE A 157 15.75 -9.39 2.54
N PHE A 158 16.74 -9.87 1.78
CA PHE A 158 18.11 -9.34 1.84
C PHE A 158 18.27 -7.98 1.15
N LEU A 159 17.57 -7.74 0.04
CA LEU A 159 17.67 -6.50 -0.73
C LEU A 159 17.00 -5.30 -0.03
N THR A 160 15.93 -5.54 0.72
CA THR A 160 15.13 -4.48 1.34
C THR A 160 15.88 -3.66 2.40
N PRO A 161 16.65 -4.24 3.35
CA PRO A 161 17.50 -3.46 4.26
C PRO A 161 18.60 -2.70 3.53
N LEU A 162 19.23 -3.32 2.52
CA LEU A 162 20.31 -2.70 1.76
C LEU A 162 19.83 -1.45 1.02
N SER A 163 18.71 -1.55 0.31
CA SER A 163 18.11 -0.40 -0.40
C SER A 163 17.65 0.70 0.55
N PHE A 164 17.11 0.35 1.73
CA PHE A 164 16.79 1.33 2.77
C PHE A 164 18.03 2.08 3.28
N LEU A 165 19.13 1.36 3.51
CA LEU A 165 20.41 1.92 3.97
C LEU A 165 21.04 2.85 2.91
N VAL A 166 21.07 2.43 1.65
CA VAL A 166 21.55 3.29 0.54
C VAL A 166 20.73 4.57 0.46
N MET A 167 19.40 4.47 0.59
CA MET A 167 18.52 5.64 0.57
C MET A 167 18.81 6.58 1.75
N SER A 168 18.93 6.06 2.97
CA SER A 168 19.19 6.87 4.16
C SER A 168 20.54 7.58 4.10
N LEU A 169 21.60 6.90 3.63
CA LEU A 169 22.91 7.51 3.39
C LEU A 169 22.84 8.62 2.33
N SER A 170 22.12 8.38 1.22
CA SER A 170 22.00 9.38 0.16
C SER A 170 21.31 10.67 0.63
N LEU A 171 20.34 10.55 1.54
CA LEU A 171 19.65 11.69 2.15
C LEU A 171 20.57 12.42 3.14
N LEU A 172 21.35 11.67 3.93
CA LEU A 172 22.30 12.24 4.89
C LEU A 172 23.39 13.06 4.16
N ILE A 173 23.96 12.53 3.07
CA ILE A 173 24.96 13.23 2.24
C ILE A 173 24.38 14.50 1.61
N ARG A 174 23.12 14.46 1.16
CA ARG A 174 22.45 15.66 0.61
C ARG A 174 22.23 16.72 1.68
N PHE A 175 21.87 16.31 2.90
CA PHE A 175 21.65 17.23 4.02
C PHE A 175 22.95 17.89 4.50
N THR A 176 24.06 17.14 4.59
CA THR A 176 25.36 17.70 4.97
C THR A 176 25.96 18.62 3.92
N ARG A 177 25.63 18.46 2.64
CA ARG A 177 26.05 19.38 1.56
C ARG A 177 25.22 20.66 1.46
N SER A 178 24.06 20.72 2.13
CA SER A 178 23.19 21.91 2.13
C SER A 178 23.43 22.85 3.32
N LEU A 179 24.32 22.49 4.23
CA LEU A 179 24.81 23.29 5.36
C LEU A 179 26.19 23.88 5.03
#